data_AF-A0A238WM29-F1
#
_entry.id   AF-A0A238WM29-F1
#
_cell.length_a   1.000
_cell.length_b   1.000
_cell.length_c   1.000
_cell.angle_alpha   90.00
_cell.angle_beta   90.00
_cell.angle_gamma   90.00
#
_symmetry.space_group_name_H-M   'P 1'
#
loop_
_entity.id
_entity.type
_entity.pdbx_description
1 polymer ?
#
loop_
_entity_poly.entity_id
_entity_poly.type
_entity_poly.pdbx_seq_one_letter_code
_entity_poly.pdbx_strand_id
1 'polypeptide(L)'
;MTSVKDFRVSEPATSESLGRGRFVFTDAYSVFDWGRMPDPIPEKGASLCTMGAYNFELLEANGIATHYRGVVDGGGEVTSLSTVEGAPTEMAIDLTQVPELPYEGAKAGYDYTSFHDAGGENYLIPLEIVFRNRVPVGSSLRKRIMPADIGLEHESWPEEPIELPEPVVEFSTKYERQDRYLSSEEADRIAGIADIDELETVARSVNEVITERAGERGFLHEDGKIECLYFDGEIRVADVVGTFDENRFAYGGTQLSKEVIRQWYKRNQPAWVEAVAEAKREVRGRETDDWRGLCDVSPTTLPDDVIGTVSAMYAAGTNAYTGEKRFDAPGITAALEAVSRL
;
A
#
# COMPACT_ATOMS: atom_id res chain seq x y z
N MET A 1 11.07 8.27 -8.58
CA MET A 1 9.75 8.36 -9.25
C MET A 1 9.03 7.05 -8.93
N THR A 2 7.94 7.09 -8.15
CA THR A 2 7.21 5.85 -7.84
C THR A 2 6.45 5.39 -9.08
N SER A 3 6.10 4.11 -9.17
CA SER A 3 5.52 3.55 -10.41
C SER A 3 4.09 4.05 -10.72
N VAL A 4 3.39 4.64 -9.74
CA VAL A 4 1.95 4.96 -9.84
C VAL A 4 1.52 6.31 -9.24
N LYS A 5 2.34 6.92 -8.37
CA LYS A 5 2.09 8.22 -7.73
C LYS A 5 3.23 9.18 -8.07
N ASP A 6 2.89 10.36 -8.59
CA ASP A 6 3.88 11.44 -8.73
C ASP A 6 3.93 12.25 -7.44
N PHE A 7 5.10 12.82 -7.15
CA PHE A 7 5.35 13.55 -5.92
C PHE A 7 5.78 14.98 -6.26
N ARG A 8 5.09 15.97 -5.69
CA ARG A 8 5.43 17.39 -5.83
C ARG A 8 5.84 17.95 -4.49
N VAL A 9 7.06 18.46 -4.40
CA VAL A 9 7.56 19.16 -3.22
C VAL A 9 7.35 20.65 -3.43
N SER A 10 6.58 21.29 -2.55
CA SER A 10 6.49 22.75 -2.50
C SER A 10 7.51 23.32 -1.51
N GLU A 11 7.68 22.67 -0.37
CA GLU A 11 8.65 23.04 0.66
C GLU A 11 9.38 21.77 1.12
N PRO A 12 10.71 21.68 1.02
CA PRO A 12 11.45 20.51 1.48
C PRO A 12 11.40 20.40 3.01
N ALA A 13 11.43 19.18 3.53
CA ALA A 13 11.63 18.93 4.96
C ALA A 13 13.06 19.27 5.37
N THR A 14 13.26 19.62 6.64
CA THR A 14 14.56 19.78 7.28
C THR A 14 14.63 18.90 8.53
N SER A 15 15.79 18.82 9.17
CA SER A 15 15.93 18.13 10.45
C SER A 15 15.05 18.70 11.58
N GLU A 16 14.58 19.94 11.44
CA GLU A 16 13.82 20.65 12.48
C GLU A 16 12.36 20.92 12.10
N SER A 17 11.96 20.65 10.86
CA SER A 17 10.60 20.98 10.40
C SER A 17 10.11 20.08 9.28
N LEU A 18 8.82 19.74 9.34
CA LEU A 18 8.11 19.10 8.24
C LEU A 18 8.03 20.06 7.05
N GLY A 19 8.30 19.53 5.87
CA GLY A 19 8.07 20.20 4.59
C GLY A 19 6.62 20.09 4.16
N ARG A 20 6.31 20.60 2.97
CA ARG A 20 4.98 20.54 2.34
C ARG A 20 5.07 19.93 0.96
N GLY A 21 4.17 18.99 0.68
CA GLY A 21 4.14 18.29 -0.58
C GLY A 21 2.75 17.87 -0.99
N ARG A 22 2.68 17.27 -2.18
CA ARG A 22 1.47 16.71 -2.74
C ARG A 22 1.75 15.36 -3.39
N PHE A 23 0.90 14.39 -3.11
CA PHE A 23 0.76 13.22 -3.98
C PHE A 23 -0.16 13.57 -5.14
N VAL A 24 0.27 13.23 -6.35
CA VAL A 24 -0.55 13.28 -7.56
C VAL A 24 -0.84 11.83 -7.95
N PHE A 25 -2.08 11.43 -7.76
CA PHE A 25 -2.54 10.08 -8.07
C PHE A 25 -2.81 9.96 -9.55
N THR A 26 -2.14 9.01 -10.20
CA THR A 26 -2.29 8.77 -11.63
C THR A 26 -3.10 7.50 -11.89
N ASP A 27 -3.59 7.38 -13.11
CA ASP A 27 -4.26 6.16 -13.60
C ASP A 27 -3.27 5.03 -13.94
N ALA A 28 -1.98 5.22 -13.66
CA ALA A 28 -0.98 4.18 -13.81
C ALA A 28 -1.17 3.07 -12.77
N TYR A 29 -0.75 1.88 -13.17
CA TYR A 29 -0.64 0.72 -12.30
C TYR A 29 0.66 -0.02 -12.58
N SER A 30 1.05 -0.88 -11.63
CA SER A 30 2.22 -1.76 -11.70
C SER A 30 1.82 -3.13 -11.19
N VAL A 31 2.23 -4.17 -11.92
CA VAL A 31 2.07 -5.58 -11.53
C VAL A 31 3.39 -6.31 -11.74
N PHE A 32 3.62 -7.36 -10.95
CA PHE A 32 4.87 -8.16 -10.97
C PHE A 32 6.15 -7.34 -10.81
N ASP A 33 6.07 -6.19 -10.13
CA ASP A 33 7.17 -5.22 -9.97
C ASP A 33 7.74 -4.72 -11.31
N TRP A 34 7.01 -4.84 -12.42
CA TRP A 34 7.47 -4.43 -13.74
C TRP A 34 7.82 -2.93 -13.78
N GLY A 35 7.04 -2.12 -13.07
CA GLY A 35 7.04 -0.66 -13.19
C GLY A 35 5.71 -0.22 -13.80
N ARG A 36 5.71 0.95 -14.44
CA ARG A 36 4.50 1.48 -15.07
C ARG A 36 4.07 0.58 -16.23
N MET A 37 2.82 0.11 -16.18
CA MET A 37 2.20 -0.70 -17.23
C MET A 37 1.80 0.18 -18.44
N PRO A 38 1.65 -0.40 -19.65
CA PRO A 38 1.45 0.37 -20.87
C PRO A 38 0.13 1.16 -20.89
N ASP A 39 -0.92 0.61 -20.26
CA ASP A 39 -2.26 1.20 -20.28
C ASP A 39 -2.56 1.96 -18.98
N PRO A 40 -3.17 3.14 -19.04
CA PRO A 40 -3.81 3.73 -17.87
C PRO A 40 -5.15 3.00 -17.58
N ILE A 41 -5.54 2.98 -16.31
CA ILE A 41 -6.88 2.55 -15.87
C ILE A 41 -7.64 3.82 -15.47
N PRO A 42 -8.56 4.32 -16.32
CA PRO A 42 -9.28 5.56 -16.05
C PRO A 42 -9.90 5.58 -14.64
N GLU A 43 -9.88 6.75 -14.01
CA GLU A 43 -10.44 7.00 -12.67
C GLU A 43 -9.76 6.24 -11.52
N LYS A 44 -8.77 5.39 -11.78
CA LYS A 44 -8.03 4.69 -10.72
C LYS A 44 -7.35 5.67 -9.78
N GLY A 45 -6.63 6.66 -10.32
CA GLY A 45 -5.93 7.65 -9.51
C GLY A 45 -6.89 8.44 -8.62
N ALA A 46 -7.97 8.93 -9.21
CA ALA A 46 -9.01 9.66 -8.49
C ALA A 46 -9.71 8.79 -7.42
N SER A 47 -9.99 7.52 -7.74
CA SER A 47 -10.60 6.55 -6.80
C SER A 47 -9.73 6.32 -5.58
N LEU A 48 -8.42 6.15 -5.78
CA LEU A 48 -7.45 5.94 -4.69
C LEU A 48 -7.21 7.21 -3.88
N CYS A 49 -7.16 8.38 -4.52
CA CYS A 49 -7.05 9.66 -3.83
C CYS A 49 -8.27 9.93 -2.95
N THR A 50 -9.47 9.73 -3.50
CA THR A 50 -10.75 9.87 -2.77
C THR A 50 -10.81 8.93 -1.57
N MET A 51 -10.52 7.64 -1.78
CA MET A 51 -10.58 6.64 -0.71
C MET A 51 -9.50 6.88 0.36
N GLY A 52 -8.28 7.24 -0.05
CA GLY A 52 -7.20 7.56 0.86
C GLY A 52 -7.50 8.80 1.70
N ALA A 53 -8.01 9.88 1.08
CA ALA A 53 -8.42 11.08 1.79
C ALA A 53 -9.55 10.80 2.79
N TYR A 54 -10.55 10.01 2.38
CA TYR A 54 -11.63 9.58 3.26
C TYR A 54 -11.11 8.85 4.50
N ASN A 55 -10.19 7.91 4.31
CA ASN A 55 -9.60 7.17 5.43
C ASN A 55 -8.73 8.06 6.32
N PHE A 56 -7.93 8.97 5.76
CA PHE A 56 -7.16 9.91 6.59
C PHE A 56 -8.06 10.78 7.46
N GLU A 57 -9.13 11.36 6.90
CA GLU A 57 -10.10 12.14 7.68
C GLU A 57 -10.80 11.28 8.75
N LEU A 58 -11.06 10.00 8.46
CA LEU A 58 -11.61 9.05 9.43
C LEU A 58 -10.61 8.71 10.56
N LEU A 59 -9.33 8.54 10.24
CA LEU A 59 -8.27 8.30 11.23
C LEU A 59 -8.09 9.51 12.15
N GLU A 60 -8.06 10.73 11.60
CA GLU A 60 -7.96 11.97 12.37
C GLU A 60 -9.18 12.17 13.29
N ALA A 61 -10.37 11.83 12.83
CA ALA A 61 -11.59 11.85 13.66
C ALA A 61 -11.53 10.85 14.83
N ASN A 62 -10.70 9.80 14.73
CA ASN A 62 -10.42 8.83 15.79
C ASN A 62 -9.14 9.14 16.57
N GLY A 63 -8.57 10.35 16.41
CA GLY A 63 -7.41 10.82 17.17
C GLY A 63 -6.07 10.19 16.75
N ILE A 64 -6.01 9.58 15.57
CA ILE A 64 -4.77 9.02 15.02
C ILE A 64 -4.06 10.12 14.23
N ALA A 65 -2.81 10.44 14.60
CA ALA A 65 -2.02 11.46 13.93
C ALA A 65 -1.60 11.01 12.53
N THR A 66 -1.69 11.92 11.55
CA THR A 66 -1.37 11.62 10.15
C THR A 66 -0.58 12.77 9.53
N HIS A 67 0.06 12.50 8.38
CA HIS A 67 0.68 13.54 7.55
C HIS A 67 -0.30 14.24 6.61
N TYR A 68 -1.57 13.84 6.59
CA TYR A 68 -2.58 14.37 5.67
C TYR A 68 -2.92 15.83 6.00
N ARG A 69 -3.16 16.64 4.97
CA ARG A 69 -3.54 18.05 5.14
C ARG A 69 -4.84 18.42 4.44
N GLY A 70 -5.39 17.52 3.63
CA GLY A 70 -6.49 17.81 2.73
C GLY A 70 -6.27 17.27 1.31
N VAL A 71 -7.31 17.37 0.50
CA VAL A 71 -7.26 17.22 -0.96
C VAL A 71 -7.11 18.58 -1.61
N VAL A 72 -6.63 18.59 -2.85
CA VAL A 72 -6.53 19.83 -3.64
C VAL A 72 -7.77 19.97 -4.52
N ASP A 73 -8.44 21.12 -4.43
CA ASP A 73 -9.62 21.42 -5.25
C ASP A 73 -9.25 21.87 -6.68
N GLY A 74 -10.26 22.14 -7.52
CA GLY A 74 -10.04 22.63 -8.88
C GLY A 74 -9.39 24.02 -8.98
N GLY A 75 -9.38 24.79 -7.88
CA GLY A 75 -8.68 26.08 -7.76
C GLY A 75 -7.23 25.95 -7.31
N GLY A 76 -6.80 24.77 -6.86
CA GLY A 76 -5.45 24.52 -6.34
C GLY A 76 -5.32 24.68 -4.83
N GLU A 77 -6.43 24.92 -4.11
CA GLU A 77 -6.48 25.12 -2.67
C GLU A 77 -6.60 23.80 -1.92
N VAL A 78 -6.01 23.75 -0.72
CA VAL A 78 -6.06 22.56 0.14
C VAL A 78 -7.30 22.63 1.03
N THR A 79 -8.15 21.61 0.97
CA THR A 79 -9.41 21.56 1.71
C THR A 79 -9.82 20.11 2.04
N SER A 80 -10.87 19.94 2.84
CA SER A 80 -11.42 18.61 3.16
C SER A 80 -12.09 17.94 1.95
N LEU A 81 -12.12 16.61 1.94
CA LEU A 81 -12.78 15.82 0.91
C LEU A 81 -14.28 16.15 0.79
N SER A 82 -14.94 16.44 1.91
CA SER A 82 -16.37 16.79 1.93
C SER A 82 -16.71 18.08 1.16
N THR A 83 -15.72 18.96 0.98
CA THR A 83 -15.91 20.28 0.35
C THR A 83 -15.61 20.33 -1.15
N VAL A 84 -14.85 19.36 -1.68
CA VAL A 84 -14.51 19.35 -3.11
C VAL A 84 -15.66 18.78 -3.93
N GLU A 85 -15.91 19.42 -5.08
CA GLU A 85 -16.81 18.88 -6.10
C GLU A 85 -16.08 17.80 -6.92
N GLY A 86 -16.72 16.64 -7.09
CA GLY A 86 -16.15 15.51 -7.82
C GLY A 86 -15.09 14.73 -7.02
N ALA A 87 -14.29 13.95 -7.76
CA ALA A 87 -13.24 13.11 -7.19
C ALA A 87 -11.86 13.78 -7.36
N PRO A 88 -11.14 14.07 -6.27
CA PRO A 88 -9.81 14.68 -6.34
C PRO A 88 -8.76 13.70 -6.89
N THR A 89 -7.67 14.24 -7.43
CA THR A 89 -6.48 13.48 -7.88
C THR A 89 -5.20 13.91 -7.16
N GLU A 90 -5.27 14.94 -6.32
CA GLU A 90 -4.14 15.46 -5.56
C GLU A 90 -4.47 15.50 -4.07
N MET A 91 -3.50 15.05 -3.27
CA MET A 91 -3.57 15.04 -1.80
C MET A 91 -2.39 15.84 -1.25
N ALA A 92 -2.68 16.83 -0.42
CA ALA A 92 -1.65 17.61 0.27
C ALA A 92 -1.22 16.89 1.55
N ILE A 93 0.09 16.90 1.80
CA ILE A 93 0.72 16.19 2.91
C ILE A 93 1.84 17.01 3.55
N ASP A 94 2.12 16.71 4.80
CA ASP A 94 3.37 17.03 5.48
C ASP A 94 4.47 16.09 5.00
N LEU A 95 5.63 16.68 4.71
CA LEU A 95 6.80 15.94 4.26
C LEU A 95 7.78 15.78 5.41
N THR A 96 8.23 14.55 5.60
CA THR A 96 9.39 14.23 6.42
C THR A 96 10.62 14.03 5.54
N GLN A 97 11.79 13.90 6.15
CA GLN A 97 13.00 13.54 5.42
C GLN A 97 12.98 12.06 5.04
N VAL A 98 13.54 11.74 3.88
CA VAL A 98 13.86 10.36 3.49
C VAL A 98 15.36 10.31 3.23
N PRO A 99 16.18 10.10 4.28
CA PRO A 99 17.61 9.96 4.12
C PRO A 99 17.97 8.82 3.16
N GLU A 100 19.15 8.91 2.54
CA GLU A 100 19.69 7.75 1.81
C GLU A 100 20.02 6.64 2.81
N LEU A 101 19.71 5.39 2.44
CA LEU A 101 20.10 4.20 3.21
C LEU A 101 21.31 3.54 2.50
N PRO A 102 22.55 3.81 2.94
CA PRO A 102 23.75 3.30 2.26
C PRO A 102 23.84 1.78 2.40
N TYR A 103 24.31 1.12 1.34
CA TYR A 103 24.64 -0.30 1.35
C TYR A 103 26.15 -0.49 1.25
N GLU A 104 26.75 -1.06 2.29
CA GLU A 104 28.21 -1.20 2.43
C GLU A 104 28.73 -2.59 1.99
N GLY A 105 27.91 -3.33 1.24
CA GLY A 105 28.24 -4.66 0.72
C GLY A 105 27.76 -5.80 1.61
N ALA A 106 27.85 -7.03 1.09
CA ALA A 106 27.17 -8.20 1.67
C ALA A 106 27.58 -8.57 3.11
N LYS A 107 28.75 -8.11 3.57
CA LYS A 107 29.23 -8.36 4.94
C LYS A 107 28.75 -7.32 5.95
N ALA A 108 28.67 -6.06 5.56
CA ALA A 108 28.31 -4.94 6.42
C ALA A 108 26.80 -4.67 6.38
N GLY A 109 26.16 -4.88 5.23
CA GLY A 109 24.72 -4.68 5.06
C GLY A 109 24.38 -3.21 4.83
N TYR A 110 23.18 -2.82 5.26
CA TYR A 110 22.70 -1.45 5.19
C TYR A 110 23.07 -0.67 6.45
N ASP A 111 23.55 0.56 6.27
CA ASP A 111 23.93 1.43 7.38
C ASP A 111 22.76 2.30 7.86
N TYR A 112 21.95 1.71 8.75
CA TYR A 112 20.86 2.42 9.42
C TYR A 112 21.36 3.49 10.40
N THR A 113 22.63 3.45 10.84
CA THR A 113 23.18 4.49 11.72
C THR A 113 23.31 5.79 10.93
N SER A 114 23.93 5.74 9.76
CA SER A 114 24.03 6.91 8.87
C SER A 114 22.65 7.43 8.43
N PHE A 115 21.68 6.53 8.20
CA PHE A 115 20.31 6.92 7.88
C PHE A 115 19.69 7.75 9.02
N HIS A 116 19.78 7.27 10.26
CA HIS A 116 19.21 7.94 11.43
C HIS A 116 19.98 9.21 11.81
N ASP A 117 21.30 9.24 11.69
CA ASP A 117 22.12 10.44 11.93
C ASP A 117 21.74 11.58 10.97
N ALA A 118 21.40 11.24 9.71
CA ALA A 118 20.93 12.22 8.73
C ALA A 118 19.45 12.62 8.95
N GLY A 119 18.61 11.71 9.41
CA GLY A 119 17.19 11.95 9.69
C GLY A 119 16.94 12.74 10.98
N GLY A 120 17.78 12.57 12.00
CA GLY A 120 17.60 13.13 13.32
C GLY A 120 16.24 12.73 13.91
N GLU A 121 15.44 13.71 14.31
CA GLU A 121 14.08 13.51 14.83
C GLU A 121 12.99 13.81 13.80
N ASN A 122 13.32 13.83 12.50
CA ASN A 122 12.36 14.00 11.41
C ASN A 122 12.70 13.08 10.23
N TYR A 123 12.12 11.88 10.21
CA TYR A 123 12.35 10.91 9.12
C TYR A 123 11.15 10.00 8.85
N LEU A 124 11.04 9.52 7.62
CA LEU A 124 10.17 8.39 7.31
C LEU A 124 10.80 7.13 7.89
N ILE A 125 10.07 6.43 8.76
CA ILE A 125 10.56 5.24 9.42
C ILE A 125 10.81 4.18 8.33
N PRO A 126 11.99 3.54 8.27
CA PRO A 126 12.37 2.64 7.18
C PRO A 126 11.74 1.24 7.34
N LEU A 127 10.46 1.21 7.70
CA LEU A 127 9.64 0.04 7.91
C LEU A 127 8.33 0.15 7.13
N GLU A 128 7.91 -0.99 6.61
CA GLU A 128 6.54 -1.25 6.21
C GLU A 128 5.85 -2.02 7.33
N ILE A 129 4.69 -1.54 7.79
CA ILE A 129 3.94 -2.17 8.89
C ILE A 129 2.71 -2.85 8.30
N VAL A 130 2.71 -4.18 8.30
CA VAL A 130 1.67 -5.02 7.71
C VAL A 130 0.79 -5.56 8.82
N PHE A 131 -0.52 -5.31 8.75
CA PHE A 131 -1.50 -5.93 9.65
C PHE A 131 -2.37 -6.93 8.88
N ARG A 132 -2.78 -8.01 9.54
CA ARG A 132 -3.59 -9.08 8.95
C ARG A 132 -4.77 -9.45 9.82
N ASN A 133 -5.95 -9.43 9.24
CA ASN A 133 -7.18 -9.97 9.84
C ASN A 133 -7.48 -11.38 9.33
N ARG A 134 -6.93 -11.75 8.17
CA ARG A 134 -7.13 -13.05 7.52
C ARG A 134 -5.83 -13.55 6.89
N VAL A 135 -5.62 -14.86 6.95
CA VAL A 135 -4.44 -15.51 6.36
C VAL A 135 -4.86 -16.42 5.21
N PRO A 136 -4.74 -15.98 3.94
CA PRO A 136 -5.03 -16.83 2.78
C PRO A 136 -3.99 -17.94 2.61
N VAL A 137 -4.36 -18.99 1.87
CA VAL A 137 -3.50 -20.16 1.59
C VAL A 137 -2.14 -19.75 1.00
N GLY A 138 -2.12 -18.73 0.15
CA GLY A 138 -0.90 -18.22 -0.47
C GLY A 138 -0.06 -17.26 0.39
N SER A 139 -0.45 -16.99 1.64
CA SER A 139 0.24 -16.00 2.49
C SER A 139 1.68 -16.43 2.82
N SER A 140 2.62 -15.48 2.72
CA SER A 140 4.02 -15.68 3.12
C SER A 140 4.16 -15.96 4.62
N LEU A 141 3.20 -15.52 5.44
CA LEU A 141 3.13 -15.78 6.88
C LEU A 141 3.16 -17.28 7.19
N ARG A 142 2.46 -18.08 6.38
CA ARG A 142 2.32 -19.53 6.58
C ARG A 142 3.64 -20.31 6.48
N LYS A 143 4.67 -19.70 5.90
CA LYS A 143 6.01 -20.29 5.76
C LYS A 143 6.95 -19.91 6.90
N ARG A 144 6.56 -18.95 7.75
CA ARG A 144 7.42 -18.31 8.75
C ARG A 144 6.99 -18.59 10.18
N ILE A 145 5.69 -18.81 10.42
CA ILE A 145 5.15 -19.07 11.74
C ILE A 145 4.18 -20.26 11.72
N MET A 146 3.94 -20.87 12.87
CA MET A 146 2.91 -21.87 13.08
C MET A 146 1.59 -21.22 13.51
N PRO A 147 0.42 -21.82 13.24
CA PRO A 147 -0.86 -21.26 13.70
C PRO A 147 -0.91 -21.03 15.21
N ALA A 148 -0.33 -21.95 16.00
CA ALA A 148 -0.27 -21.84 17.46
C ALA A 148 0.50 -20.60 17.95
N ASP A 149 1.46 -20.09 17.17
CA ASP A 149 2.25 -18.90 17.53
C ASP A 149 1.39 -17.62 17.53
N ILE A 150 0.23 -17.65 16.89
CA ILE A 150 -0.73 -16.54 16.81
C ILE A 150 -2.10 -16.92 17.40
N GLY A 151 -2.11 -17.87 18.33
CA GLY A 151 -3.29 -18.22 19.12
C GLY A 151 -4.34 -19.06 18.39
N LEU A 152 -4.01 -19.67 17.24
CA LEU A 152 -4.93 -20.56 16.54
C LEU A 152 -4.80 -22.00 17.05
N GLU A 153 -5.94 -22.66 17.28
CA GLU A 153 -6.02 -24.07 17.70
C GLU A 153 -5.81 -25.05 16.53
N HIS A 154 -4.71 -24.88 15.80
CA HIS A 154 -4.33 -25.74 14.68
C HIS A 154 -2.86 -26.18 14.79
N GLU A 155 -2.61 -27.48 14.60
CA GLU A 155 -1.24 -28.03 14.57
C GLU A 155 -0.47 -27.62 13.30
N SER A 156 -1.19 -27.34 12.21
CA SER A 156 -0.64 -26.89 10.93
C SER A 156 -1.63 -25.98 10.22
N TRP A 157 -1.14 -25.19 9.26
CA TRP A 157 -2.02 -24.28 8.51
C TRP A 157 -3.07 -25.07 7.70
N PRO A 158 -4.37 -24.77 7.87
CA PRO A 158 -5.43 -25.45 7.12
C PRO A 158 -5.36 -25.13 5.63
N GLU A 159 -5.87 -25.99 4.74
CA GLU A 159 -5.86 -25.76 3.28
C GLU A 159 -6.90 -24.73 2.79
N GLU A 160 -7.43 -23.93 3.69
CA GLU A 160 -8.38 -22.85 3.43
C GLU A 160 -7.92 -21.54 4.10
N PRO A 161 -8.40 -20.37 3.64
CA PRO A 161 -8.14 -19.12 4.34
C PRO A 161 -8.75 -19.13 5.74
N ILE A 162 -8.03 -18.59 6.72
CA ILE A 162 -8.49 -18.50 8.12
C ILE A 162 -8.59 -17.05 8.56
N GLU A 163 -9.70 -16.71 9.22
CA GLU A 163 -9.86 -15.45 9.92
C GLU A 163 -9.15 -15.51 11.26
N LEU A 164 -8.47 -14.44 11.63
CA LEU A 164 -7.70 -14.36 12.85
C LEU A 164 -8.58 -13.79 13.98
N PRO A 165 -8.49 -14.36 15.20
CA PRO A 165 -9.22 -13.83 16.35
C PRO A 165 -8.72 -12.44 16.74
N GLU A 166 -7.41 -12.20 16.58
CA GLU A 166 -6.76 -10.90 16.76
C GLU A 166 -5.86 -10.63 15.56
N PRO A 167 -5.75 -9.37 15.11
CA PRO A 167 -4.90 -9.06 13.98
C PRO A 167 -3.44 -9.31 14.32
N VAL A 168 -2.72 -9.89 13.36
CA VAL A 168 -1.26 -10.04 13.42
C VAL A 168 -0.62 -8.81 12.79
N VAL A 169 0.31 -8.17 13.50
CA VAL A 169 1.15 -7.08 12.99
C VAL A 169 2.54 -7.61 12.70
N GLU A 170 3.09 -7.27 11.55
CA GLU A 170 4.43 -7.65 11.12
C GLU A 170 5.16 -6.45 10.55
N PHE A 171 6.47 -6.39 10.77
CA PHE A 171 7.33 -5.39 10.17
C PHE A 171 8.12 -5.99 9.01
N SER A 172 8.25 -5.25 7.92
CA SER A 172 9.24 -5.51 6.89
C SER A 172 10.09 -4.27 6.61
N THR A 173 11.27 -4.50 6.05
CA THR A 173 12.15 -3.39 5.67
C THR A 173 11.52 -2.54 4.58
N LYS A 174 11.93 -1.27 4.56
CA LYS A 174 11.70 -0.34 3.46
C LYS A 174 13.05 0.20 3.00
N TYR A 175 13.21 0.46 1.71
CA TYR A 175 14.43 0.99 1.06
C TYR A 175 15.61 0.02 0.92
N GLU A 176 15.55 -1.16 1.52
CA GLU A 176 16.42 -2.25 1.10
C GLU A 176 16.08 -2.64 -0.35
N ARG A 177 17.05 -3.19 -1.09
CA ARG A 177 16.86 -3.70 -2.47
C ARG A 177 15.72 -4.72 -2.59
N GLN A 178 15.49 -5.48 -1.53
CA GLN A 178 14.38 -6.40 -1.42
C GLN A 178 13.84 -6.37 0.00
N ASP A 179 12.55 -6.04 0.13
CA ASP A 179 11.88 -6.05 1.41
C ASP A 179 11.89 -7.45 2.03
N ARG A 180 12.16 -7.50 3.33
CA ARG A 180 12.18 -8.74 4.13
C ARG A 180 11.44 -8.52 5.44
N TYR A 181 10.75 -9.55 5.89
CA TYR A 181 10.11 -9.54 7.21
C TYR A 181 11.17 -9.66 8.32
N LEU A 182 10.90 -8.99 9.44
CA LEU A 182 11.84 -8.76 10.52
C LEU A 182 11.38 -9.44 11.82
N SER A 183 12.34 -9.80 12.67
CA SER A 183 12.03 -10.01 14.09
C SER A 183 11.75 -8.68 14.78
N SER A 184 11.15 -8.72 15.97
CA SER A 184 10.94 -7.52 16.81
C SER A 184 12.24 -6.77 17.07
N GLU A 185 13.32 -7.49 17.35
CA GLU A 185 14.65 -6.92 17.68
C GLU A 185 15.32 -6.29 16.44
N GLU A 186 15.07 -6.81 15.25
CA GLU A 186 15.53 -6.19 14.00
C GLU A 186 14.70 -4.96 13.66
N ALA A 187 13.38 -5.02 13.83
CA ALA A 187 12.48 -3.90 13.60
C ALA A 187 12.81 -2.72 14.52
N ASP A 188 13.05 -2.97 15.81
CA ASP A 188 13.44 -1.96 16.81
C ASP A 188 14.70 -1.19 16.39
N ARG A 189 15.74 -1.94 16.02
CA ARG A 189 16.99 -1.36 15.53
C ARG A 189 16.82 -0.53 14.25
N ILE A 190 15.96 -0.99 13.35
CA ILE A 190 15.72 -0.34 12.06
C ILE A 190 14.83 0.90 12.23
N ALA A 191 13.86 0.86 13.15
CA ALA A 191 12.99 1.98 13.49
C ALA A 191 13.75 3.17 14.07
N GLY A 192 14.87 2.92 14.76
CA GLY A 192 15.73 3.96 15.31
C GLY A 192 15.22 4.42 16.67
N ILE A 193 14.87 5.71 16.77
CA ILE A 193 14.31 6.27 18.00
C ILE A 193 12.78 6.09 18.10
N ALA A 194 12.13 5.73 17.00
CA ALA A 194 10.69 5.44 16.97
C ALA A 194 10.42 4.10 17.68
N ASP A 195 9.56 4.13 18.70
CA ASP A 195 9.20 2.95 19.49
C ASP A 195 8.36 1.97 18.66
N ILE A 196 8.80 0.72 18.58
CA ILE A 196 8.09 -0.33 17.84
C ILE A 196 6.77 -0.74 18.47
N ASP A 197 6.63 -0.66 19.79
CA ASP A 197 5.38 -0.98 20.47
C ASP A 197 4.33 0.10 20.18
N GLU A 198 4.77 1.36 20.05
CA GLU A 198 3.92 2.46 19.60
C GLU A 198 3.53 2.29 18.12
N LEU A 199 4.47 1.92 17.24
CA LEU A 199 4.17 1.61 15.84
C LEU A 199 3.14 0.48 15.70
N GLU A 200 3.27 -0.58 16.51
CA GLU A 200 2.30 -1.66 16.54
C GLU A 200 0.93 -1.17 17.02
N THR A 201 0.89 -0.33 18.05
CA THR A 201 -0.35 0.28 18.58
C THR A 201 -1.04 1.15 17.52
N VAL A 202 -0.29 1.97 16.79
CA VAL A 202 -0.79 2.78 15.67
C VAL A 202 -1.34 1.87 14.57
N ALA A 203 -0.61 0.83 14.18
CA ALA A 203 -1.05 -0.10 13.14
C ALA A 203 -2.35 -0.84 13.51
N ARG A 204 -2.48 -1.27 14.78
CA ARG A 204 -3.72 -1.89 15.28
C ARG A 204 -4.89 -0.92 15.25
N SER A 205 -4.67 0.32 15.68
CA SER A 205 -5.71 1.38 15.69
C SER A 205 -6.16 1.73 14.27
N VAL A 206 -5.22 1.87 13.33
CA VAL A 206 -5.53 2.09 11.92
C VAL A 206 -6.32 0.91 11.34
N ASN A 207 -5.88 -0.31 11.61
CA ASN A 207 -6.56 -1.51 11.14
C ASN A 207 -7.99 -1.60 11.69
N GLU A 208 -8.20 -1.30 12.97
CA GLU A 208 -9.53 -1.30 13.59
C GLU A 208 -10.48 -0.34 12.87
N VAL A 209 -10.07 0.93 12.70
CA VAL A 209 -10.89 1.96 12.03
C VAL A 209 -11.25 1.56 10.59
N ILE A 210 -10.27 1.07 9.82
CA ILE A 210 -10.50 0.65 8.43
C ILE A 210 -11.38 -0.61 8.37
N THR A 211 -11.18 -1.56 9.28
CA THR A 211 -11.93 -2.82 9.32
C THR A 211 -13.38 -2.58 9.72
N GLU A 212 -13.62 -1.72 10.72
CA GLU A 212 -14.97 -1.30 11.10
C GLU A 212 -15.67 -0.65 9.90
N ARG A 213 -15.00 0.32 9.26
CA ARG A 213 -15.55 0.99 8.08
C ARG A 213 -15.85 0.03 6.93
N ALA A 214 -14.94 -0.89 6.64
CA ALA A 214 -15.15 -1.92 5.63
C ALA A 214 -16.39 -2.76 5.96
N GLY A 215 -16.51 -3.22 7.21
CA GLY A 215 -17.63 -4.02 7.70
C GLY A 215 -18.98 -3.32 7.57
N GLU A 216 -19.08 -2.04 7.96
CA GLU A 216 -20.29 -1.22 7.81
C GLU A 216 -20.80 -1.18 6.36
N ARG A 217 -19.88 -1.30 5.40
CA ARG A 217 -20.13 -1.18 3.97
C ARG A 217 -20.17 -2.53 3.25
N GLY A 218 -20.09 -3.62 4.00
CA GLY A 218 -20.17 -4.99 3.49
C GLY A 218 -18.88 -5.53 2.86
N PHE A 219 -17.75 -4.88 3.12
CA PHE A 219 -16.43 -5.36 2.71
C PHE A 219 -15.80 -6.21 3.82
N LEU A 220 -15.15 -7.30 3.42
CA LEU A 220 -14.20 -8.03 4.24
C LEU A 220 -12.81 -7.40 4.04
N HIS A 221 -12.19 -6.94 5.12
CA HIS A 221 -10.83 -6.42 5.11
C HIS A 221 -9.85 -7.51 5.55
N GLU A 222 -9.12 -8.09 4.61
CA GLU A 222 -8.27 -9.26 4.88
C GLU A 222 -6.92 -8.87 5.52
N ASP A 223 -6.28 -7.83 4.98
CA ASP A 223 -5.01 -7.29 5.47
C ASP A 223 -4.67 -5.98 4.75
N GLY A 224 -3.69 -5.28 5.30
CA GLY A 224 -3.20 -4.03 4.77
C GLY A 224 -1.79 -3.70 5.23
N LYS A 225 -1.30 -2.58 4.74
CA LYS A 225 -0.01 -2.02 5.11
C LYS A 225 -0.13 -0.52 5.32
N ILE A 226 0.64 -0.01 6.28
CA ILE A 226 0.92 1.41 6.44
C ILE A 226 2.42 1.70 6.50
N GLU A 227 2.74 2.97 6.33
CA GLU A 227 4.04 3.56 6.61
C GLU A 227 3.82 4.67 7.64
N CYS A 228 4.85 4.96 8.42
CA CYS A 228 4.80 6.01 9.43
C CYS A 228 6.02 6.91 9.30
N LEU A 229 5.85 8.18 9.66
CA LEU A 229 6.96 9.10 9.92
C LEU A 229 7.12 9.29 11.42
N TYR A 230 8.34 9.63 11.82
CA TYR A 230 8.67 10.12 13.15
C TYR A 230 9.00 11.61 13.05
N PHE A 231 8.36 12.44 13.88
CA PHE A 231 8.64 13.86 13.98
C PHE A 231 8.54 14.34 15.43
N ASP A 232 9.65 14.80 16.00
CA ASP A 232 9.68 15.50 17.32
C ASP A 232 8.93 14.75 18.43
N GLY A 233 9.19 13.44 18.56
CA GLY A 233 8.56 12.60 19.58
C GLY A 233 7.18 12.06 19.22
N GLU A 234 6.68 12.30 18.00
CA GLU A 234 5.37 11.83 17.56
C GLU A 234 5.47 10.93 16.32
N ILE A 235 4.75 9.80 16.35
CA ILE A 235 4.57 8.91 15.20
C ILE A 235 3.30 9.31 14.46
N ARG A 236 3.40 9.52 13.15
CA ARG A 236 2.25 9.85 12.29
C ARG A 236 2.12 8.89 11.13
N VAL A 237 0.89 8.49 10.81
CA VAL A 237 0.60 7.69 9.62
C VAL A 237 0.95 8.49 8.37
N ALA A 238 1.75 7.89 7.49
CA ALA A 238 2.27 8.47 6.28
C ALA A 238 1.86 7.66 5.02
N ASP A 239 2.41 8.04 3.88
CA ASP A 239 2.03 7.56 2.53
C ASP A 239 0.50 7.60 2.29
N VAL A 240 -0.10 6.48 1.88
CA VAL A 240 -1.53 6.36 1.57
C VAL A 240 -2.08 5.16 2.32
N VAL A 241 -3.27 5.32 2.90
CA VAL A 241 -3.84 4.33 3.83
C VAL A 241 -5.22 3.83 3.39
N GLY A 242 -5.48 2.55 3.61
CA GLY A 242 -6.80 1.92 3.46
C GLY A 242 -7.35 1.88 2.03
N THR A 243 -6.51 1.95 0.98
CA THR A 243 -6.96 1.89 -0.42
C THR A 243 -6.90 0.48 -0.99
N PHE A 244 -7.59 0.23 -2.12
CA PHE A 244 -7.56 -1.06 -2.84
C PHE A 244 -6.19 -1.46 -3.41
N ASP A 245 -5.24 -0.53 -3.49
CA ASP A 245 -3.87 -0.83 -3.90
C ASP A 245 -3.02 -1.32 -2.71
N GLU A 246 -3.29 -0.79 -1.52
CA GLU A 246 -2.48 -0.95 -0.31
C GLU A 246 -3.06 -2.01 0.65
N ASN A 247 -4.32 -2.39 0.44
CA ASN A 247 -5.07 -3.32 1.29
C ASN A 247 -5.81 -4.33 0.42
N ARG A 248 -6.08 -5.51 0.99
CA ARG A 248 -6.92 -6.53 0.36
C ARG A 248 -8.32 -6.48 0.94
N PHE A 249 -9.22 -5.88 0.18
CA PHE A 249 -10.65 -5.93 0.45
C PHE A 249 -11.33 -6.97 -0.43
N ALA A 250 -12.36 -7.62 0.10
CA ALA A 250 -13.28 -8.45 -0.66
C ALA A 250 -14.72 -8.00 -0.44
N TYR A 251 -15.55 -8.12 -1.47
CA TYR A 251 -16.98 -7.85 -1.40
C TYR A 251 -17.73 -8.98 -2.10
N GLY A 252 -18.69 -9.60 -1.41
CA GLY A 252 -19.37 -10.79 -1.94
C GLY A 252 -18.42 -11.92 -2.35
N GLY A 253 -17.27 -12.05 -1.66
CA GLY A 253 -16.24 -13.05 -1.94
C GLY A 253 -15.28 -12.72 -3.09
N THR A 254 -15.45 -11.58 -3.78
CA THR A 254 -14.53 -11.13 -4.85
C THR A 254 -13.60 -10.05 -4.33
N GLN A 255 -12.29 -10.22 -4.52
CA GLN A 255 -11.28 -9.25 -4.10
C GLN A 255 -11.25 -8.03 -5.02
N LEU A 256 -11.15 -6.83 -4.43
CA LEU A 256 -10.95 -5.56 -5.11
C LEU A 256 -9.49 -5.16 -5.00
N SER A 257 -8.68 -5.54 -5.98
CA SER A 257 -7.27 -5.16 -6.00
C SER A 257 -6.67 -5.33 -7.39
N LYS A 258 -5.40 -4.97 -7.52
CA LYS A 258 -4.54 -5.28 -8.68
C LYS A 258 -4.48 -6.77 -9.02
N GLU A 259 -4.89 -7.68 -8.13
CA GLU A 259 -4.89 -9.12 -8.40
C GLU A 259 -5.74 -9.52 -9.60
N VAL A 260 -6.85 -8.81 -9.86
CA VAL A 260 -7.68 -9.00 -11.05
C VAL A 260 -6.84 -8.88 -12.33
N ILE A 261 -6.04 -7.81 -12.40
CA ILE A 261 -5.15 -7.55 -13.54
C ILE A 261 -4.01 -8.58 -13.61
N ARG A 262 -3.43 -8.96 -12.46
CA ARG A 262 -2.39 -10.01 -12.40
C ARG A 262 -2.90 -11.33 -12.97
N GLN A 263 -4.11 -11.74 -12.59
CA GLN A 263 -4.71 -12.98 -13.07
C GLN A 263 -5.06 -12.92 -14.56
N TRP A 264 -5.45 -11.75 -15.08
CA TRP A 264 -5.63 -11.57 -16.52
C TRP A 264 -4.31 -11.77 -17.28
N TYR A 265 -3.22 -11.13 -16.85
CA TYR A 265 -1.90 -11.29 -17.50
C TYR A 265 -1.36 -12.71 -17.40
N LYS A 266 -1.52 -13.40 -16.26
CA LYS A 266 -1.15 -14.82 -16.14
C LYS A 266 -1.85 -15.71 -17.15
N ARG A 267 -3.14 -15.44 -17.43
CA ARG A 267 -3.96 -16.23 -18.37
C ARG A 267 -3.66 -15.88 -19.83
N ASN A 268 -3.49 -14.60 -20.14
CA ASN A 268 -3.45 -14.11 -21.53
C ASN A 268 -2.05 -13.80 -22.05
N GLN A 269 -1.08 -13.54 -21.16
CA GLN A 269 0.33 -13.27 -21.52
C GLN A 269 1.30 -14.10 -20.66
N PRO A 270 1.14 -15.45 -20.57
CA PRO A 270 1.95 -16.29 -19.68
C PRO A 270 3.45 -16.23 -20.00
N ALA A 271 3.83 -16.11 -21.28
CA ALA A 271 5.24 -16.02 -21.69
C ALA A 271 5.95 -14.80 -21.09
N TRP A 272 5.26 -13.65 -21.00
CA TRP A 272 5.81 -12.48 -20.34
C TRP A 272 5.94 -12.69 -18.82
N VAL A 273 4.91 -13.23 -18.18
CA VAL A 273 4.94 -13.50 -16.73
C VAL A 273 6.06 -14.49 -16.36
N GLU A 274 6.28 -15.51 -17.19
CA GLU A 274 7.38 -16.47 -17.03
C GLU A 274 8.75 -15.81 -17.21
N ALA A 275 8.93 -14.98 -18.25
CA ALA A 275 10.17 -14.24 -18.49
C ALA A 275 10.52 -13.31 -17.31
N VAL A 276 9.53 -12.60 -16.75
CA VAL A 276 9.72 -11.78 -15.53
C VAL A 276 10.18 -12.66 -14.36
N ALA A 277 9.55 -13.82 -14.16
CA ALA A 277 9.91 -14.74 -13.08
C ALA A 277 11.31 -15.36 -13.27
N GLU A 278 11.72 -15.64 -14.50
CA GLU A 278 13.07 -16.10 -14.84
C GLU A 278 14.12 -15.02 -14.59
N ALA A 279 13.92 -13.82 -15.12
CA ALA A 279 14.82 -12.68 -14.90
C ALA A 279 15.03 -12.40 -13.40
N LYS A 280 13.96 -12.42 -12.60
CA LYS A 280 14.06 -12.28 -11.14
C LYS A 280 14.83 -13.43 -10.47
N ARG A 281 14.69 -14.66 -10.95
CA ARG A 281 15.47 -15.81 -10.44
C ARG A 281 16.95 -15.66 -10.76
N GLU A 282 17.31 -15.11 -11.92
CA GLU A 282 18.70 -14.96 -12.31
C GLU A 282 19.49 -13.99 -11.43
N VAL A 283 18.87 -12.88 -11.02
CA VAL A 283 19.52 -11.90 -10.13
C VAL A 283 19.44 -12.27 -8.66
N ARG A 284 18.65 -13.30 -8.31
CA ARG A 284 18.47 -13.71 -6.92
C ARG A 284 19.80 -14.11 -6.28
N GLY A 285 20.16 -13.45 -5.18
CA GLY A 285 21.42 -13.69 -4.48
C GLY A 285 22.63 -13.02 -5.12
N ARG A 286 22.45 -12.21 -6.17
CA ARG A 286 23.49 -11.30 -6.69
C ARG A 286 23.45 -9.97 -5.94
N GLU A 287 24.50 -9.17 -6.09
CA GLU A 287 24.57 -7.81 -5.54
C GLU A 287 23.78 -6.77 -6.35
N THR A 288 22.99 -7.20 -7.35
CA THR A 288 22.12 -6.33 -8.13
C THR A 288 20.70 -6.86 -8.11
N ASP A 289 19.74 -5.96 -8.05
CA ASP A 289 18.31 -6.19 -8.21
C ASP A 289 17.80 -5.79 -9.60
N ASP A 290 18.69 -5.38 -10.51
CA ASP A 290 18.35 -5.01 -11.89
C ASP A 290 18.07 -6.23 -12.76
N TRP A 291 16.93 -6.88 -12.51
CA TRP A 291 16.42 -7.98 -13.33
C TRP A 291 15.74 -7.46 -14.61
N ARG A 292 15.32 -6.20 -14.65
CA ARG A 292 14.52 -5.68 -15.77
C ARG A 292 15.31 -5.71 -17.08
N GLY A 293 16.61 -5.41 -17.02
CA GLY A 293 17.52 -5.53 -18.17
C GLY A 293 17.73 -6.96 -18.68
N LEU A 294 17.31 -7.98 -17.92
CA LEU A 294 17.37 -9.40 -18.32
C LEU A 294 16.04 -9.91 -18.90
N CYS A 295 14.96 -9.14 -18.81
CA CYS A 295 13.64 -9.54 -19.30
C CYS A 295 13.39 -8.98 -20.70
N ASP A 296 13.67 -9.77 -21.74
CA ASP A 296 13.49 -9.37 -23.14
C ASP A 296 12.03 -9.37 -23.61
N VAL A 297 11.11 -9.89 -22.79
CA VAL A 297 9.68 -9.89 -23.08
C VAL A 297 9.02 -8.72 -22.35
N SER A 298 8.22 -7.94 -23.07
CA SER A 298 7.43 -6.83 -22.52
C SER A 298 5.93 -7.15 -22.52
N PRO A 299 5.15 -6.60 -21.58
CA PRO A 299 3.71 -6.76 -21.59
C PRO A 299 3.10 -6.02 -22.79
N THR A 300 2.06 -6.59 -23.39
CA THR A 300 1.21 -5.88 -24.36
C THR A 300 0.03 -5.21 -23.67
N THR A 301 -0.65 -4.35 -24.42
CA THR A 301 -1.82 -3.59 -23.96
C THR A 301 -2.97 -4.49 -23.52
N LEU A 302 -3.70 -4.04 -22.50
CA LEU A 302 -4.99 -4.61 -22.11
C LEU A 302 -6.06 -4.29 -23.15
N PRO A 303 -7.01 -5.21 -23.41
CA PRO A 303 -8.23 -4.90 -24.15
C PRO A 303 -9.08 -3.81 -23.48
N ASP A 304 -9.77 -2.99 -24.27
CA ASP A 304 -10.59 -1.87 -23.77
C ASP A 304 -11.68 -2.32 -22.78
N ASP A 305 -12.26 -3.50 -22.96
CA ASP A 305 -13.27 -4.07 -22.06
C ASP A 305 -12.68 -4.45 -20.69
N VAL A 306 -11.43 -4.91 -20.65
CA VAL A 306 -10.69 -5.18 -19.42
C VAL A 306 -10.40 -3.87 -18.69
N ILE A 307 -9.90 -2.86 -19.42
CA ILE A 307 -9.62 -1.52 -18.87
C ILE A 307 -10.90 -0.92 -18.27
N GLY A 308 -12.00 -0.93 -19.02
CA GLY A 308 -13.29 -0.40 -18.57
C GLY A 308 -13.85 -1.15 -17.35
N THR A 309 -13.72 -2.48 -17.33
CA THR A 309 -14.18 -3.30 -16.20
C THR A 309 -13.39 -3.01 -14.92
N VAL A 310 -12.06 -2.89 -15.03
CA VAL A 310 -11.19 -2.58 -13.88
C VAL A 310 -11.38 -1.13 -13.42
N SER A 311 -11.54 -0.18 -14.34
CA SER A 311 -11.89 1.21 -14.02
C SER A 311 -13.19 1.28 -13.21
N ALA A 312 -14.26 0.62 -13.70
CA ALA A 312 -15.54 0.53 -13.00
C ALA A 312 -15.42 -0.15 -11.63
N MET A 313 -14.53 -1.13 -11.47
CA MET A 313 -14.27 -1.77 -10.17
C MET A 313 -13.72 -0.77 -9.14
N TYR A 314 -12.70 0.03 -9.49
CA TYR A 314 -12.16 1.04 -8.57
C TYR A 314 -13.21 2.10 -8.25
N ALA A 315 -13.87 2.67 -9.26
CA ALA A 315 -14.85 3.73 -9.09
C ALA A 315 -16.09 3.28 -8.27
N ALA A 316 -16.66 2.12 -8.60
CA ALA A 316 -17.78 1.53 -7.88
C ALA A 316 -17.39 1.10 -6.46
N GLY A 317 -16.19 0.55 -6.31
CA GLY A 317 -15.62 0.17 -5.01
C GLY A 317 -15.49 1.37 -4.09
N THR A 318 -14.91 2.47 -4.58
CA THR A 318 -14.75 3.70 -3.79
C THR A 318 -16.11 4.28 -3.44
N ASN A 319 -17.06 4.39 -4.38
CA ASN A 319 -18.42 4.84 -4.07
C ASN A 319 -19.09 3.99 -2.98
N ALA A 320 -18.96 2.66 -3.07
CA ALA A 320 -19.56 1.75 -2.10
C ALA A 320 -18.90 1.87 -0.73
N TYR A 321 -17.57 1.97 -0.68
CA TYR A 321 -16.77 2.07 0.54
C TYR A 321 -16.93 3.43 1.25
N THR A 322 -16.91 4.56 0.53
CA THR A 322 -17.12 5.89 1.14
C THR A 322 -18.59 6.16 1.40
N GLY A 323 -19.49 5.46 0.70
CA GLY A 323 -20.94 5.70 0.77
C GLY A 323 -21.38 6.96 0.02
N GLU A 324 -20.50 7.56 -0.76
CA GLU A 324 -20.75 8.77 -1.54
C GLU A 324 -20.69 8.48 -3.03
N LYS A 325 -21.57 9.10 -3.82
CA LYS A 325 -21.53 8.99 -5.28
C LYS A 325 -20.53 10.00 -5.85
N ARG A 326 -19.23 9.64 -5.83
CA ARG A 326 -18.12 10.44 -6.37
C ARG A 326 -17.84 10.16 -7.85
N PHE A 327 -18.15 8.95 -8.29
CA PHE A 327 -17.94 8.48 -9.67
C PHE A 327 -19.26 8.08 -10.34
N ASP A 328 -19.33 8.23 -11.67
CA ASP A 328 -20.43 7.67 -12.46
C ASP A 328 -20.13 6.21 -12.83
N ALA A 329 -20.30 5.34 -11.84
CA ALA A 329 -20.00 3.91 -11.93
C ALA A 329 -21.25 3.06 -11.64
N PRO A 330 -21.32 1.82 -12.16
CA PRO A 330 -22.35 0.87 -11.75
C PRO A 330 -22.29 0.59 -10.23
N GLY A 331 -23.33 -0.04 -9.69
CA GLY A 331 -23.29 -0.54 -8.32
C GLY A 331 -22.20 -1.61 -8.16
N ILE A 332 -21.61 -1.71 -6.96
CA ILE A 332 -20.44 -2.57 -6.73
C ILE A 332 -20.68 -4.04 -7.10
N THR A 333 -21.86 -4.60 -6.81
CA THR A 333 -22.20 -5.98 -7.21
C THR A 333 -22.10 -6.17 -8.72
N ALA A 334 -22.64 -5.25 -9.52
CA ALA A 334 -22.58 -5.35 -10.97
C ALA A 334 -21.15 -5.17 -11.52
N ALA A 335 -20.35 -4.29 -10.89
CA ALA A 335 -18.94 -4.13 -11.24
C ALA A 335 -18.15 -5.42 -10.99
N LEU A 336 -18.38 -6.09 -9.84
CA LEU A 336 -17.67 -7.33 -9.49
C LEU A 336 -18.16 -8.54 -10.28
N GLU A 337 -19.44 -8.58 -10.66
CA GLU A 337 -19.93 -9.56 -11.63
C GLU A 337 -19.22 -9.42 -12.98
N ALA A 338 -18.96 -8.20 -13.45
CA ALA A 338 -18.19 -7.97 -14.68
C ALA A 338 -16.73 -8.44 -14.50
N VAL A 339 -16.09 -8.12 -13.38
CA VAL A 339 -14.72 -8.59 -13.05
C VAL A 339 -14.64 -10.11 -13.07
N SER A 340 -15.63 -10.82 -12.52
CA SER A 340 -15.66 -12.29 -12.47
C SER A 340 -15.71 -12.98 -13.84
N ARG A 341 -16.05 -12.23 -14.90
CA ARG A 341 -16.14 -12.72 -16.28
C ARG A 341 -14.86 -12.47 -17.09
N LEU A 342 -13.89 -11.73 -16.54
CA LEU A 342 -12.54 -11.54 -17.11
C LEU A 342 -11.69 -12.78 -16.88
#